data_AF-A0A0F0HV87-F1
#
_entry.id   AF-A0A0F0HV87-F1
#
_cell.length_a   1.000
_cell.length_b   1.000
_cell.length_c   1.000
_cell.angle_alpha   90.00
_cell.angle_beta   90.00
_cell.angle_gamma   90.00
#
_symmetry.space_group_name_H-M   'P 1'
#
loop_
_entity.id
_entity.type
_entity.pdbx_description
1 polymer ?
#
loop_
_entity_poly.entity_id
_entity_poly.type
_entity_poly.pdbx_seq_one_letter_code
_entity_poly.pdbx_strand_id
1 'polypeptide(L)' 'MPIGVSVSSPPHPGFGTRVRDRRDGRIGTIAGQLVEHDSESGRLLRRRVFVRPLGGGLEWEAGPKDLEAA' A
#
# COMPACT_ATOMS: atom_id res chain seq x y z
N MET A 1 27.73 -7.14 3.37
CA MET A 1 27.39 -6.01 2.47
C MET A 1 26.08 -5.42 2.98
N PRO A 2 25.93 -4.09 3.10
CA PRO A 2 24.62 -3.54 3.39
C PRO A 2 23.71 -3.88 2.22
N ILE A 3 22.61 -4.56 2.50
CA ILE A 3 21.55 -4.84 1.53
C ILE A 3 21.06 -3.50 0.98
N GLY A 4 21.29 -3.25 -0.30
CA GLY A 4 20.71 -2.09 -0.97
C GLY A 4 19.18 -2.27 -1.06
N VAL A 5 18.42 -1.22 -0.76
CA VAL A 5 16.96 -1.24 -0.94
C VAL A 5 16.58 -0.24 -2.02
N SER A 6 15.90 -0.74 -3.06
CA SER A 6 15.31 0.07 -4.13
C SER A 6 13.85 0.32 -3.81
N VAL A 7 13.46 1.59 -3.73
CA VAL A 7 12.08 2.00 -3.44
C VAL A 7 11.44 2.59 -4.68
N SER A 8 10.23 2.14 -5.01
CA SER A 8 9.43 2.68 -6.12
C SER A 8 7.97 2.87 -5.72
N SER A 9 7.29 3.79 -6.41
CA SER A 9 5.87 4.10 -6.19
C SER A 9 5.07 3.91 -7.48
N PRO A 10 4.94 2.68 -8.00
CA PRO A 10 4.15 2.42 -9.20
C PRO A 10 2.66 2.70 -8.94
N PRO A 11 1.87 3.07 -9.96
CA PRO A 11 0.43 3.25 -9.81
C PRO A 11 -0.21 1.94 -9.29
N HIS A 12 -1.14 2.05 -8.33
CA HIS A 12 -1.88 0.89 -7.86
C HIS A 12 -2.98 0.54 -8.87
N PRO A 13 -3.14 -0.74 -9.27
CA PRO A 13 -4.16 -1.12 -10.26
C PRO A 13 -5.59 -0.81 -9.80
N GLY A 14 -5.83 -0.86 -8.49
CA GLY A 14 -7.09 -0.45 -7.85
C GLY A 14 -7.11 1.01 -7.40
N PHE A 15 -6.30 1.91 -7.94
CA PHE A 15 -6.36 3.34 -7.59
C PHE A 15 -7.80 3.87 -7.70
N GLY A 16 -8.27 4.62 -6.69
CA GLY A 16 -9.65 5.08 -6.64
C GLY A 16 -10.67 4.03 -6.19
N THR A 17 -10.26 2.78 -5.93
CA THR A 17 -11.16 1.72 -5.45
C THR A 17 -11.42 1.87 -3.96
N ARG A 18 -12.69 1.71 -3.56
CA ARG A 18 -13.10 1.69 -2.16
C ARG A 18 -12.67 0.37 -1.51
N VAL A 19 -12.01 0.46 -0.38
CA VAL A 19 -11.50 -0.67 0.39
C VAL A 19 -11.85 -0.54 1.86
N ARG A 20 -11.95 -1.69 2.52
CA ARG A 20 -12.06 -1.81 3.96
C ARG A 20 -10.79 -2.45 4.50
N ASP A 21 -10.24 -1.85 5.55
CA ASP A 21 -9.15 -2.42 6.32
C ASP A 21 -9.71 -3.49 7.29
N ARG A 22 -9.21 -4.71 7.17
CA ARG A 22 -9.64 -5.84 8.01
C ARG A 22 -9.16 -5.75 9.45
N ARG A 23 -8.11 -4.96 9.72
CA ARG A 23 -7.51 -4.88 11.06
C ARG A 23 -8.37 -4.09 12.04
N ASP A 24 -8.93 -2.98 11.56
CA ASP A 24 -9.64 -2.01 12.39
C ASP A 24 -11.01 -1.60 11.80
N GLY A 25 -11.36 -2.10 10.62
CA GLY A 25 -12.65 -1.86 9.98
C GLY A 25 -12.78 -0.50 9.29
N ARG A 26 -11.71 0.31 9.22
CA ARG A 26 -11.73 1.60 8.51
C ARG A 26 -12.02 1.42 7.03
N ILE A 27 -12.70 2.40 6.45
CA ILE A 27 -13.07 2.40 5.03
C ILE A 27 -12.45 3.62 4.38
N GLY A 28 -11.84 3.41 3.23
CA GLY A 28 -11.22 4.46 2.44
C GLY A 28 -11.09 4.09 0.98
N THR A 29 -10.34 4.89 0.25
CA THR A 29 -10.08 4.72 -1.17
C THR A 29 -8.59 4.57 -1.40
N ILE A 30 -8.18 3.62 -2.24
CA ILE A 30 -6.76 3.45 -2.58
C ILE A 30 -6.23 4.71 -3.27
N ALA A 31 -5.19 5.30 -2.68
CA ALA A 31 -4.50 6.48 -3.17
C ALA A 31 -3.17 6.15 -3.84
N GLY A 32 -2.59 4.97 -3.56
CA GLY A 32 -1.32 4.60 -4.18
C GLY A 32 -0.68 3.38 -3.54
N GLN A 33 0.55 3.10 -3.93
CA GLN A 33 1.35 2.04 -3.33
C GLN A 33 2.83 2.37 -3.39
N LEU A 34 3.57 1.79 -2.45
CA LEU A 34 5.02 1.80 -2.41
C LEU A 34 5.53 0.37 -2.35
N VAL A 35 6.53 0.10 -3.17
CA VAL A 35 7.12 -1.21 -3.38
C VAL A 35 8.61 -1.11 -3.10
N GLU A 36 9.08 -1.93 -2.16
CA GLU A 36 10.46 -2.02 -1.72
C GLU A 36 11.03 -3.33 -2.25
N HIS A 37 12.09 -3.23 -3.05
CA HIS A 37 12.83 -4.37 -3.59
C HIS A 37 14.24 -4.40 -3.02
N ASP A 38 14.77 -5.60 -2.92
CA ASP A 38 16.20 -5.82 -2.72
C ASP A 38 16.94 -5.37 -3.97
N SER A 39 17.87 -4.43 -3.84
CA SER A 39 18.58 -3.82 -4.97
C SER A 39 19.50 -4.80 -5.69
N GLU A 40 19.96 -5.87 -5.02
CA GLU A 40 20.91 -6.83 -5.57
C GLU A 40 20.20 -7.98 -6.29
N SER A 41 19.17 -8.55 -5.66
CA SER A 41 18.42 -9.71 -6.17
C SER A 41 17.14 -9.34 -6.91
N GLY A 42 16.66 -8.09 -6.80
CA GLY A 42 15.38 -7.66 -7.34
C GLY A 42 14.17 -8.25 -6.60
N ARG A 43 14.39 -8.97 -5.49
CA ARG A 43 13.33 -9.64 -4.74
C ARG A 43 12.40 -8.62 -4.09
N LEU A 44 11.09 -8.86 -4.16
CA LEU A 44 10.11 -8.09 -3.41
C LEU A 44 10.30 -8.28 -1.90
N LEU A 45 10.65 -7.19 -1.21
CA LEU A 45 10.79 -7.16 0.24
C LEU A 45 9.48 -6.76 0.90
N ARG A 46 8.87 -5.66 0.42
CA ARG A 46 7.67 -5.11 1.04
C ARG A 46 6.80 -4.36 0.02
N ARG A 47 5.49 -4.44 0.23
CA ARG A 47 4.50 -3.67 -0.50
C ARG A 47 3.55 -3.02 0.49
N ARG A 48 3.38 -1.71 0.37
CA ARG A 48 2.47 -0.89 1.18
C ARG A 48 1.46 -0.23 0.27
N VAL A 49 0.21 -0.20 0.71
CA VAL A 49 -0.87 0.48 0.00
C VAL A 49 -1.30 1.67 0.84
N PHE A 50 -1.42 2.82 0.20
CA PHE A 50 -1.90 4.03 0.83
C PHE A 50 -3.39 4.17 0.61
N VAL A 51 -4.14 4.43 1.67
CA VAL A 51 -5.59 4.53 1.64
C VAL A 51 -6.02 5.87 2.24
N ARG A 52 -6.86 6.59 1.52
CA ARG A 52 -7.44 7.86 1.96
C ARG A 52 -8.83 7.63 2.56
N PRO A 53 -9.13 8.10 3.78
CA PRO A 53 -10.43 7.87 4.43
C PRO A 53 -11.59 8.51 3.68
N LEU A 54 -12.73 7.81 3.66
CA LEU A 54 -14.00 8.39 3.21
C LEU A 54 -14.56 9.27 4.34
N GLY A 55 -14.67 10.57 4.09
CA GLY A 55 -15.10 11.55 5.10
C GLY A 55 -14.00 12.51 5.57
N GLY A 56 -12.79 12.40 5.00
CA GLY A 56 -11.65 13.22 5.38
C GLY A 56 -10.83 12.59 6.51
N GLY A 57 -9.68 13.21 6.81
CA GLY A 57 -8.69 12.68 7.75
C GLY A 57 -7.36 12.35 7.09
N LEU A 58 -6.48 11.68 7.84
CA LEU A 58 -5.14 11.33 7.39
C LEU A 58 -5.17 10.03 6.58
N GLU A 59 -4.42 10.03 5.48
CA GLU A 59 -4.07 8.81 4.76
C GLU A 59 -3.34 7.83 5.69
N TRP A 60 -3.60 6.53 5.52
CA TRP A 60 -2.89 5.50 6.26
C TRP A 60 -2.27 4.45 5.33
N GLU A 61 -1.25 3.80 5.86
CA GLU A 61 -0.59 2.66 5.23
C GLU A 61 -1.27 1.36 5.67
N ALA A 62 -1.60 0.51 4.70
CA ALA A 62 -2.09 -0.83 4.93
C ALA A 62 -1.30 -1.85 4.08
N GLY A 63 -1.28 -3.10 4.53
CA GLY A 63 -0.77 -4.19 3.71
C GLY A 63 -1.82 -4.58 2.64
N PRO A 64 -1.40 -5.01 1.45
CA PRO A 64 -2.33 -5.39 0.39
C PRO A 64 -3.24 -6.58 0.75
N LYS A 65 -2.84 -7.40 1.74
CA LYS A 65 -3.64 -8.54 2.25
C LYS A 65 -4.66 -8.13 3.31
N ASP A 66 -4.48 -6.97 3.90
CA ASP A 66 -5.35 -6.43 4.94
C ASP A 66 -6.52 -5.63 4.35
N LEU A 67 -6.41 -5.24 3.09
CA LEU A 67 -7.44 -4.52 2.36
C LEU A 67 -8.33 -5.48 1.58
N GLU A 68 -9.64 -5.29 1.72
CA GLU A 68 -10.63 -5.93 0.86
C GLU A 68 -11.48 -4.88 0.13
N ALA A 69 -11.96 -5.21 -1.06
CA ALA A 69 -12.90 -4.37 -1.78
C ALA A 69 -14.20 -4.26 -0.96
N ALA A 70 -14.69 -3.03 -0.80
CA ALA A 70 -15.87 -2.69 0.00
C ALA A 70 -17.05 -2.23 -0.85
#